data_AF-A0A8J1LAW3-F1
#
_entry.id   AF-A0A8J1LAW3-F1
#
_cell.length_a   1.000
_cell.length_b   1.000
_cell.length_c   1.000
_cell.angle_alpha   90.00
_cell.angle_beta   90.00
_cell.angle_gamma   90.00
#
_symmetry.space_group_name_H-M   'P 1'
#
loop_
_entity.id
_entity.type
_entity.pdbx_description
1 polymer ?
#
loop_
_entity_poly.entity_id
_entity_poly.type
_entity_poly.pdbx_seq_one_letter_code
_entity_poly.pdbx_strand_id
1 'polypeptide(L)'
;MAARPLVAASSVPEEPGRLASGTGRERSCLTQGERERDVTATPPAQAPRGSAQGKPGNVVRACVIGGLCARVPDWPQGRTNYSKLCVPTERAAAVHHGWRGRGSMLYSQRSRPRHREVTGPQPHSVAVVAKFPSSRPRDFAILERRRHEEAREQILTFTKLNTTERVKNKWARVTDQKLLHNMVQREVYRTMEEYKMHLNERRERLSTLLEREEMAYIKEMEAMEETTLERQAKMRERVKSLREKREKERMDFIAEKRDQQFREQCEELRSLRSQIHLNEVCTERMAQIVLKEELNRQRKEEDTIFDQLWEQDRLAKEEQEEKKRQKRIELNQEIACLQKAASEAQKMQEKRLKEEESKLMAEEQRLIKLEEERNLKEKQQNKLQVKSMLEDSIRLKMKRLAREQQEELALDMKILEHVMQGYQDDTEEKRQRKMELRKEQQLYREYLAQQLEEEKRQEREMDKMIEAELEKSWAKKSEQMRKEKEARKRLMKDVMDTRRVQIQEKLERNAKLQEELAHDKELLESATEEHKQLETDRNARQMKVAQQYQRDLVSQVAYQQSQRQAEREEEQREFEAGLTAEKAYQNKLREILSRPYVGHENIHPLRRGRISSPKDWLPQ
;
A
#
# COMPACT_ATOMS: atom_id res chain seq x y z
N MET A 1 -85.61 50.52 -5.32
CA MET A 1 -85.40 50.61 -6.78
C MET A 1 -83.90 50.44 -6.99
N ALA A 2 -83.34 49.30 -7.43
CA ALA A 2 -83.77 48.29 -8.41
C ALA A 2 -83.61 48.72 -9.88
N ALA A 3 -83.22 47.76 -10.74
CA ALA A 3 -82.94 47.81 -12.18
C ALA A 3 -81.52 48.25 -12.65
N ARG A 4 -80.80 47.27 -13.26
CA ARG A 4 -79.98 47.49 -14.47
C ARG A 4 -80.94 47.56 -15.69
N PRO A 5 -80.52 48.15 -16.83
CA PRO A 5 -80.00 47.34 -17.96
C PRO A 5 -78.66 47.90 -18.51
N LEU A 6 -77.78 47.25 -19.29
CA LEU A 6 -77.76 46.06 -20.19
C LEU A 6 -78.23 46.29 -21.66
N VAL A 7 -77.47 45.75 -22.62
CA VAL A 7 -77.73 45.62 -24.09
C VAL A 7 -77.58 46.92 -24.93
N ALA A 8 -77.16 46.94 -26.21
CA ALA A 8 -76.09 46.26 -26.99
C ALA A 8 -76.05 46.82 -28.44
N ALA A 9 -74.94 46.60 -29.18
CA ALA A 9 -74.79 46.79 -30.65
C ALA A 9 -74.96 48.23 -31.18
N SER A 10 -74.58 48.61 -32.41
CA SER A 10 -73.68 48.05 -33.45
C SER A 10 -73.09 49.24 -34.25
N SER A 11 -71.93 49.14 -34.92
CA SER A 11 -71.84 48.80 -36.36
C SER A 11 -70.39 48.91 -36.89
N VAL A 12 -70.18 48.45 -38.13
CA VAL A 12 -68.92 48.24 -38.89
C VAL A 12 -69.21 48.81 -40.30
N PRO A 13 -68.31 49.52 -41.05
CA PRO A 13 -67.05 48.95 -41.59
C PRO A 13 -65.85 49.91 -41.84
N GLU A 14 -64.66 49.34 -42.07
CA GLU A 14 -63.97 49.27 -43.39
C GLU A 14 -62.53 48.71 -43.28
N GLU A 15 -62.21 47.68 -44.08
CA GLU A 15 -60.84 47.33 -44.51
C GLU A 15 -60.72 47.61 -46.02
N PRO A 16 -59.52 47.57 -46.64
CA PRO A 16 -59.15 46.30 -47.29
C PRO A 16 -57.63 45.97 -47.42
N GLY A 17 -57.21 44.87 -46.78
CA GLY A 17 -56.13 43.98 -47.27
C GLY A 17 -54.66 44.46 -47.18
N ARG A 18 -53.67 43.63 -47.53
CA ARG A 18 -53.71 42.28 -48.14
C ARG A 18 -52.57 41.36 -47.63
N LEU A 19 -52.91 40.08 -47.39
CA LEU A 19 -52.17 38.81 -47.72
C LEU A 19 -50.69 38.65 -47.28
N ALA A 20 -50.14 37.46 -46.94
CA ALA A 20 -50.60 36.12 -46.53
C ALA A 20 -49.31 35.32 -46.15
N SER A 21 -49.25 34.16 -45.47
CA SER A 21 -50.23 33.21 -44.87
C SER A 21 -49.74 32.86 -43.42
N GLY A 22 -50.06 31.81 -42.66
CA GLY A 22 -50.70 30.49 -42.85
C GLY A 22 -49.70 29.39 -43.28
N THR A 23 -49.59 28.21 -42.66
CA THR A 23 -50.28 27.54 -41.51
C THR A 23 -49.24 26.67 -40.76
N GLY A 24 -49.33 26.30 -39.47
CA GLY A 24 -50.36 25.50 -38.78
C GLY A 24 -50.06 23.99 -38.89
N ARG A 25 -50.25 23.11 -37.88
CA ARG A 25 -50.87 23.23 -36.54
C ARG A 25 -50.44 22.08 -35.57
N GLU A 26 -50.34 22.41 -34.28
CA GLU A 26 -50.85 21.68 -33.08
C GLU A 26 -50.47 20.23 -32.67
N ARG A 27 -49.94 20.14 -31.41
CA ARG A 27 -50.30 19.22 -30.28
C ARG A 27 -50.05 17.69 -30.47
N SER A 28 -49.85 16.86 -29.43
CA SER A 28 -50.18 16.97 -27.99
C SER A 28 -49.31 16.11 -27.03
N CYS A 29 -49.40 16.43 -25.72
CA CYS A 29 -49.46 15.51 -24.55
C CYS A 29 -48.31 14.55 -24.10
N LEU A 30 -47.90 14.74 -22.82
CA LEU A 30 -47.58 13.71 -21.78
C LEU A 30 -46.30 12.83 -21.97
N THR A 31 -45.62 12.24 -20.97
CA THR A 31 -45.47 12.42 -19.49
C THR A 31 -44.24 11.66 -19.00
N GLN A 32 -43.56 12.17 -17.95
CA GLN A 32 -42.68 11.40 -17.03
C GLN A 32 -41.44 10.71 -17.67
N GLY A 33 -40.46 10.18 -16.93
CA GLY A 33 -40.26 10.14 -15.48
C GLY A 33 -38.77 10.04 -15.11
N GLU A 34 -38.47 9.93 -13.83
CA GLU A 34 -37.10 9.95 -13.30
C GLU A 34 -36.33 8.63 -13.55
N ARG A 35 -34.99 8.70 -13.54
CA ARG A 35 -34.12 7.51 -13.56
C ARG A 35 -33.47 7.29 -12.20
N GLU A 36 -34.06 6.40 -11.43
CA GLU A 36 -33.38 5.77 -10.30
C GLU A 36 -32.19 4.91 -10.77
N ARG A 37 -31.29 4.57 -9.85
CA ARG A 37 -30.09 3.76 -10.14
C ARG A 37 -30.06 2.57 -9.18
N ASP A 38 -30.47 1.40 -9.67
CA ASP A 38 -30.33 0.17 -8.90
C ASP A 38 -28.97 -0.50 -9.08
N VAL A 39 -28.57 -1.20 -8.01
CA VAL A 39 -27.26 -1.84 -7.88
C VAL A 39 -27.41 -3.35 -8.08
N THR A 40 -26.90 -3.86 -9.19
CA THR A 40 -26.86 -5.32 -9.43
C THR A 40 -25.72 -5.97 -8.64
N ALA A 41 -26.08 -6.86 -7.71
CA ALA A 41 -25.13 -7.60 -6.87
C ALA A 41 -24.56 -8.85 -7.56
N THR A 42 -23.29 -9.18 -7.27
CA THR A 42 -22.58 -10.33 -7.84
C THR A 42 -22.84 -11.62 -7.04
N PRO A 43 -23.15 -12.77 -7.67
CA PRO A 43 -23.36 -14.04 -6.96
C PRO A 43 -22.03 -14.73 -6.57
N PRO A 44 -22.02 -15.55 -5.49
CA PRO A 44 -20.83 -16.28 -5.06
C PRO A 44 -20.68 -17.64 -5.77
N ALA A 45 -19.47 -17.95 -6.25
CA ALA A 45 -19.12 -19.26 -6.79
C ALA A 45 -18.63 -20.23 -5.69
N GLN A 46 -19.09 -21.48 -5.73
CA GLN A 46 -18.64 -22.54 -4.84
C GLN A 46 -17.43 -23.28 -5.43
N ALA A 47 -16.49 -23.71 -4.58
CA ALA A 47 -15.37 -24.59 -4.95
C ALA A 47 -15.22 -25.73 -3.90
N PRO A 48 -14.75 -26.93 -4.31
CA PRO A 48 -14.92 -28.15 -3.51
C PRO A 48 -13.85 -28.38 -2.42
N ARG A 49 -14.15 -29.34 -1.54
CA ARG A 49 -13.29 -29.78 -0.43
C ARG A 49 -12.05 -30.52 -0.93
N GLY A 50 -10.89 -30.20 -0.36
CA GLY A 50 -9.67 -31.02 -0.43
C GLY A 50 -9.06 -31.15 0.96
N SER A 51 -8.85 -32.38 1.43
CA SER A 51 -8.40 -32.66 2.81
C SER A 51 -6.99 -33.21 2.86
N ALA A 52 -6.07 -32.53 3.54
CA ALA A 52 -4.75 -33.02 3.93
C ALA A 52 -4.39 -32.54 5.34
N GLN A 53 -3.47 -33.23 6.01
CA GLN A 53 -3.19 -33.06 7.44
C GLN A 53 -1.92 -32.24 7.70
N GLY A 54 -1.91 -31.45 8.77
CA GLY A 54 -0.72 -30.77 9.28
C GLY A 54 -1.02 -29.93 10.53
N LYS A 55 -0.42 -30.29 11.68
CA LYS A 55 -0.45 -29.48 12.92
C LYS A 55 0.92 -28.74 13.09
N PRO A 56 1.24 -28.06 14.22
CA PRO A 56 1.34 -26.60 14.15
C PRO A 56 2.68 -26.03 14.62
N GLY A 57 2.91 -24.75 14.33
CA GLY A 57 3.99 -23.98 14.96
C GLY A 57 3.74 -22.49 14.75
N ASN A 58 3.33 -21.77 15.79
CA ASN A 58 2.93 -20.37 15.67
C ASN A 58 3.10 -19.60 16.99
N VAL A 59 3.85 -18.48 16.94
CA VAL A 59 3.99 -17.42 17.97
C VAL A 59 4.45 -17.86 19.39
N VAL A 60 4.96 -17.01 20.31
CA VAL A 60 5.28 -15.56 20.32
C VAL A 60 6.59 -15.34 21.11
N ARG A 61 7.41 -14.35 20.75
CA ARG A 61 7.65 -13.16 21.60
C ARG A 61 8.49 -12.09 20.90
N ALA A 62 8.18 -10.82 21.19
CA ALA A 62 8.89 -9.65 20.71
C ALA A 62 9.22 -8.72 21.88
N CYS A 63 10.43 -8.13 21.84
CA CYS A 63 10.85 -6.84 22.41
C CYS A 63 12.24 -6.56 21.75
N VAL A 64 12.50 -5.46 21.04
CA VAL A 64 12.49 -4.03 21.44
C VAL A 64 13.77 -3.64 22.21
N ILE A 65 14.26 -2.41 21.96
CA ILE A 65 15.62 -1.87 22.24
C ILE A 65 16.66 -2.34 21.20
N GLY A 66 17.51 -1.51 20.57
CA GLY A 66 17.49 -0.04 20.47
C GLY A 66 18.85 0.64 20.72
N GLY A 67 19.49 1.19 19.66
CA GLY A 67 20.48 2.28 19.79
C GLY A 67 21.86 2.11 19.11
N LEU A 68 22.26 3.19 18.43
CA LEU A 68 23.62 3.79 18.34
C LEU A 68 24.76 3.17 17.47
N CYS A 69 25.11 3.95 16.44
CA CYS A 69 26.46 4.45 16.09
C CYS A 69 27.61 3.49 15.70
N ALA A 70 27.70 3.26 14.38
CA ALA A 70 28.87 3.47 13.51
C ALA A 70 30.30 3.67 14.09
N ARG A 71 31.27 2.86 13.60
CA ARG A 71 32.50 3.39 12.94
C ARG A 71 33.25 2.36 12.08
N VAL A 72 34.07 2.90 11.18
CA VAL A 72 35.02 2.32 10.19
C VAL A 72 36.14 3.39 10.02
N PRO A 73 37.40 3.14 9.59
CA PRO A 73 38.11 1.88 9.22
C PRO A 73 39.37 1.61 10.12
N ASP A 74 40.15 0.55 9.86
CA ASP A 74 41.48 0.62 9.17
C ASP A 74 42.38 -0.65 9.28
N TRP A 75 43.34 -0.76 8.35
CA TRP A 75 44.47 -1.72 8.26
C TRP A 75 45.80 -1.03 8.72
N PRO A 76 47.04 -1.58 8.58
CA PRO A 76 47.55 -2.91 8.19
C PRO A 76 48.65 -3.50 9.14
N GLN A 77 49.35 -4.54 8.64
CA GLN A 77 50.70 -5.03 9.00
C GLN A 77 50.82 -6.09 10.11
N GLY A 78 51.49 -7.20 9.78
CA GLY A 78 51.75 -8.32 10.70
C GLY A 78 53.23 -8.50 11.03
N ARG A 79 53.56 -9.61 11.72
CA ARG A 79 54.92 -10.17 11.84
C ARG A 79 54.89 -11.65 12.16
N THR A 80 55.91 -12.37 11.71
CA THR A 80 56.21 -13.75 12.09
C THR A 80 56.81 -13.81 13.49
N ASN A 81 56.73 -14.96 14.17
CA ASN A 81 57.65 -15.31 15.25
C ASN A 81 57.80 -16.82 15.43
N TYR A 82 59.01 -17.25 15.83
CA TYR A 82 59.37 -18.66 16.02
C TYR A 82 58.96 -19.19 17.40
N SER A 83 58.56 -20.46 17.47
CA SER A 83 58.44 -21.21 18.72
C SER A 83 59.82 -21.70 19.21
N LYS A 84 59.99 -21.79 20.55
CA LYS A 84 61.20 -22.34 21.18
C LYS A 84 60.87 -23.54 22.07
N LEU A 85 61.60 -24.63 21.80
CA LEU A 85 62.27 -25.55 22.74
C LEU A 85 61.53 -26.02 24.02
N CYS A 86 61.50 -27.35 24.18
CA CYS A 86 61.50 -28.01 25.49
C CYS A 86 62.80 -28.81 25.71
N VAL A 87 63.09 -29.04 26.99
CA VAL A 87 64.23 -29.78 27.61
C VAL A 87 63.71 -31.17 28.09
N PRO A 88 64.41 -32.04 28.89
CA PRO A 88 65.83 -32.17 29.32
C PRO A 88 66.38 -33.59 28.96
N THR A 89 67.47 -34.21 29.49
CA THR A 89 68.52 -33.92 30.51
C THR A 89 69.77 -34.78 30.23
N GLU A 90 70.93 -34.48 30.82
CA GLU A 90 71.97 -35.48 31.15
C GLU A 90 72.39 -35.37 32.64
N ARG A 91 72.90 -36.45 33.25
CA ARG A 91 73.10 -36.53 34.72
C ARG A 91 74.36 -37.32 35.16
N ALA A 92 75.44 -36.57 35.42
CA ALA A 92 76.46 -36.79 36.47
C ALA A 92 77.39 -38.04 36.48
N ALA A 93 78.44 -37.93 37.32
CA ALA A 93 79.49 -38.93 37.69
C ALA A 93 80.44 -39.37 36.55
N ALA A 94 81.74 -39.02 36.47
CA ALA A 94 82.82 -38.70 37.43
C ALA A 94 83.55 -39.90 38.07
N VAL A 95 84.85 -40.04 37.79
CA VAL A 95 85.89 -40.67 38.63
C VAL A 95 87.21 -39.89 38.43
N HIS A 96 88.01 -39.73 39.49
CA HIS A 96 89.31 -39.05 39.47
C HIS A 96 90.43 -39.90 38.83
N HIS A 97 91.53 -39.28 38.40
CA HIS A 97 92.85 -39.40 39.07
C HIS A 97 93.91 -38.55 38.36
N GLY A 98 94.64 -37.74 39.13
CA GLY A 98 95.62 -36.77 38.60
C GLY A 98 96.53 -36.21 39.68
N TRP A 99 97.17 -37.07 40.46
CA TRP A 99 98.09 -36.64 41.52
C TRP A 99 99.31 -35.90 40.94
N ARG A 100 99.60 -34.70 41.48
CA ARG A 100 100.82 -33.94 41.20
C ARG A 100 101.54 -33.66 42.52
N GLY A 101 102.87 -33.83 42.54
CA GLY A 101 103.71 -33.34 43.63
C GLY A 101 103.83 -34.21 44.89
N ARG A 102 104.60 -35.31 44.81
CA ARG A 102 105.31 -35.84 45.99
C ARG A 102 106.68 -36.40 45.59
N GLY A 103 107.62 -35.50 45.29
CA GLY A 103 109.00 -35.85 45.00
C GLY A 103 109.70 -36.36 46.27
N SER A 104 109.88 -37.68 46.39
CA SER A 104 110.58 -38.27 47.53
C SER A 104 112.07 -37.94 47.45
N MET A 105 112.56 -37.15 48.40
CA MET A 105 113.98 -36.80 48.53
C MET A 105 114.77 -37.98 49.10
N LEU A 106 115.10 -38.97 48.27
CA LEU A 106 116.00 -40.05 48.66
C LEU A 106 117.45 -39.54 48.69
N TYR A 107 117.98 -39.42 49.91
CA TYR A 107 119.27 -38.83 50.25
C TYR A 107 120.44 -39.42 49.48
N SER A 108 121.27 -38.55 48.88
CA SER A 108 122.65 -38.89 48.54
C SER A 108 123.48 -39.00 49.83
N GLN A 109 123.77 -40.22 50.31
CA GLN A 109 124.67 -40.40 51.45
C GLN A 109 126.11 -40.03 51.05
N ARG A 110 126.57 -38.85 51.47
CA ARG A 110 127.93 -38.36 51.22
C ARG A 110 128.95 -39.04 52.14
N SER A 111 129.61 -40.09 51.65
CA SER A 111 130.84 -40.59 52.28
C SER A 111 131.97 -39.57 52.11
N ARG A 112 132.34 -38.85 53.18
CA ARG A 112 133.50 -37.94 53.20
C ARG A 112 134.83 -38.72 53.07
N PRO A 113 135.90 -38.12 52.54
CA PRO A 113 137.23 -38.74 52.51
C PRO A 113 137.74 -38.97 53.94
N ARG A 114 138.32 -40.14 54.21
CA ARG A 114 139.15 -40.35 55.40
C ARG A 114 140.57 -39.87 55.11
N HIS A 115 140.98 -38.79 55.76
CA HIS A 115 142.40 -38.44 55.89
C HIS A 115 143.16 -39.58 56.58
N ARG A 116 144.46 -39.70 56.30
CA ARG A 116 145.22 -40.95 56.50
C ARG A 116 146.44 -40.76 57.40
N GLU A 117 146.51 -39.60 58.03
CA GLU A 117 147.60 -39.08 58.84
C GLU A 117 147.37 -39.39 60.33
N VAL A 118 148.43 -39.75 61.06
CA VAL A 118 148.44 -39.94 62.51
C VAL A 118 149.63 -39.16 63.07
N THR A 119 149.37 -38.25 64.02
CA THR A 119 150.40 -37.36 64.61
C THR A 119 151.04 -38.02 65.83
N GLY A 120 152.36 -37.92 65.97
CA GLY A 120 153.11 -38.46 67.10
C GLY A 120 153.23 -37.48 68.29
N PRO A 121 153.82 -37.91 69.42
CA PRO A 121 153.88 -37.14 70.66
C PRO A 121 154.94 -36.01 70.68
N GLN A 122 155.56 -35.68 69.54
CA GLN A 122 156.44 -34.52 69.38
C GLN A 122 155.99 -33.66 68.19
N PRO A 123 156.10 -32.31 68.27
CA PRO A 123 155.74 -31.41 67.17
C PRO A 123 156.44 -31.80 65.85
N HIS A 124 155.68 -31.79 64.76
CA HIS A 124 156.12 -32.14 63.38
C HIS A 124 156.37 -33.65 63.10
N SER A 125 155.93 -34.56 63.96
CA SER A 125 155.91 -36.01 63.65
C SER A 125 154.54 -36.46 63.12
N VAL A 126 154.48 -36.93 61.87
CA VAL A 126 153.25 -37.47 61.24
C VAL A 126 153.56 -38.73 60.42
N ALA A 127 152.77 -39.79 60.61
CA ALA A 127 152.83 -41.03 59.84
C ALA A 127 151.56 -41.26 59.01
N VAL A 128 151.67 -41.96 57.87
CA VAL A 128 150.54 -42.21 56.95
C VAL A 128 150.33 -43.72 56.72
N VAL A 129 149.10 -44.18 56.92
CA VAL A 129 148.76 -45.61 56.83
C VAL A 129 148.80 -46.10 55.36
N ALA A 130 149.40 -47.26 55.08
CA ALA A 130 149.44 -47.86 53.73
C ALA A 130 148.05 -48.27 53.19
N LYS A 131 147.95 -48.69 51.92
CA LYS A 131 146.73 -49.30 51.34
C LYS A 131 146.98 -50.76 51.01
N PHE A 132 146.09 -51.65 51.43
CA PHE A 132 146.01 -53.01 50.90
C PHE A 132 145.29 -53.02 49.54
N PRO A 133 145.64 -53.96 48.62
CA PRO A 133 144.95 -54.10 47.34
C PRO A 133 143.51 -54.60 47.52
N SER A 134 142.62 -54.20 46.61
CA SER A 134 141.21 -54.62 46.62
C SER A 134 141.05 -56.03 46.05
N SER A 135 140.34 -56.90 46.79
CA SER A 135 140.07 -58.30 46.40
C SER A 135 139.03 -58.44 45.27
N ARG A 136 138.31 -57.37 44.90
CA ARG A 136 137.31 -57.43 43.82
C ARG A 136 137.98 -57.34 42.44
N PRO A 137 137.67 -58.25 41.49
CA PRO A 137 138.10 -58.12 40.10
C PRO A 137 137.68 -56.78 39.49
N ARG A 138 138.52 -56.22 38.60
CA ARG A 138 138.29 -54.90 37.99
C ARG A 138 136.93 -54.77 37.31
N ASP A 139 136.41 -55.87 36.76
CA ASP A 139 135.24 -55.87 35.88
C ASP A 139 133.91 -56.19 36.60
N PHE A 140 133.91 -56.42 37.91
CA PHE A 140 132.69 -56.75 38.66
C PHE A 140 131.58 -55.70 38.47
N ALA A 141 131.94 -54.42 38.55
CA ALA A 141 131.02 -53.29 38.35
C ALA A 141 130.65 -53.03 36.87
N ILE A 142 131.13 -53.87 35.93
CA ILE A 142 130.71 -53.93 34.53
C ILE A 142 129.74 -55.10 34.35
N LEU A 143 130.02 -56.26 34.95
CA LEU A 143 129.17 -57.45 34.88
C LEU A 143 127.79 -57.26 35.56
N GLU A 144 127.73 -56.63 36.74
CA GLU A 144 126.43 -56.30 37.35
C GLU A 144 125.64 -55.28 36.52
N ARG A 145 126.33 -54.32 35.88
CA ARG A 145 125.68 -53.37 34.97
C ARG A 145 125.07 -54.06 33.76
N ARG A 146 125.82 -54.94 33.09
CA ARG A 146 125.29 -55.78 32.00
C ARG A 146 124.08 -56.59 32.42
N ARG A 147 124.12 -57.27 33.58
CA ARG A 147 122.97 -58.04 34.09
C ARG A 147 121.74 -57.17 34.37
N HIS A 148 121.92 -55.96 34.89
CA HIS A 148 120.83 -55.00 35.09
C HIS A 148 120.33 -54.39 33.76
N GLU A 149 121.21 -54.20 32.79
CA GLU A 149 120.89 -53.73 31.43
C GLU A 149 120.11 -54.81 30.66
N GLU A 150 120.55 -56.07 30.65
CA GLU A 150 119.85 -57.23 30.10
C GLU A 150 118.45 -57.41 30.69
N ALA A 151 118.32 -57.38 32.02
CA ALA A 151 117.01 -57.49 32.69
C ALA A 151 116.09 -56.30 32.36
N ARG A 152 116.65 -55.09 32.25
CA ARG A 152 115.92 -53.89 31.81
C ARG A 152 115.49 -54.02 30.35
N GLU A 153 116.33 -54.56 29.48
CA GLU A 153 116.01 -54.80 28.07
C GLU A 153 114.90 -55.84 27.90
N GLN A 154 114.92 -56.94 28.65
CA GLN A 154 113.83 -57.93 28.67
C GLN A 154 112.49 -57.32 29.13
N ILE A 155 112.51 -56.48 30.18
CA ILE A 155 111.31 -55.76 30.62
C ILE A 155 110.86 -54.74 29.56
N LEU A 156 111.80 -54.06 28.89
CA LEU A 156 111.50 -53.11 27.82
C LEU A 156 110.95 -53.79 26.56
N THR A 157 111.44 -54.96 26.16
CA THR A 157 110.90 -55.71 25.01
C THR A 157 109.51 -56.26 25.33
N PHE A 158 109.31 -56.87 26.50
CA PHE A 158 107.98 -57.31 26.96
C PHE A 158 106.98 -56.14 27.05
N THR A 159 107.41 -54.98 27.57
CA THR A 159 106.56 -53.78 27.64
C THR A 159 106.25 -53.24 26.24
N LYS A 160 107.23 -53.18 25.33
CA LYS A 160 107.02 -52.80 23.92
C LYS A 160 105.99 -53.72 23.25
N LEU A 161 106.17 -55.03 23.34
CA LEU A 161 105.25 -56.04 22.78
C LEU A 161 103.83 -55.87 23.36
N ASN A 162 103.68 -55.78 24.67
CA ASN A 162 102.37 -55.57 25.30
C ASN A 162 101.73 -54.24 24.90
N THR A 163 102.51 -53.17 24.72
CA THR A 163 101.96 -51.90 24.20
C THR A 163 101.54 -52.00 22.73
N THR A 164 102.29 -52.71 21.87
CA THR A 164 101.87 -52.93 20.47
C THR A 164 100.62 -53.79 20.39
N GLU A 165 100.51 -54.88 21.17
CA GLU A 165 99.29 -55.71 21.19
C GLU A 165 98.08 -54.96 21.78
N ARG A 166 98.26 -54.12 22.80
CA ARG A 166 97.18 -53.24 23.30
C ARG A 166 96.74 -52.21 22.25
N VAL A 167 97.65 -51.70 21.42
CA VAL A 167 97.30 -50.81 20.30
C VAL A 167 96.57 -51.58 19.19
N LYS A 168 97.05 -52.75 18.77
CA LYS A 168 96.36 -53.63 17.80
C LYS A 168 94.94 -53.99 18.26
N ASN A 169 94.79 -54.45 19.49
CA ASN A 169 93.48 -54.83 20.05
C ASN A 169 92.53 -53.62 20.22
N LYS A 170 93.06 -52.43 20.54
CA LYS A 170 92.26 -51.19 20.54
C LYS A 170 91.84 -50.81 19.12
N TRP A 171 92.74 -50.93 18.14
CA TRP A 171 92.45 -50.64 16.74
C TRP A 171 91.39 -51.59 16.18
N ALA A 172 91.54 -52.90 16.38
CA ALA A 172 90.55 -53.91 15.97
C ALA A 172 89.16 -53.57 16.51
N ARG A 173 89.00 -53.41 17.83
CA ARG A 173 87.71 -53.07 18.45
C ARG A 173 87.08 -51.77 17.91
N VAL A 174 87.88 -50.76 17.58
CA VAL A 174 87.39 -49.51 16.98
C VAL A 174 87.01 -49.70 15.51
N THR A 175 87.73 -50.55 14.77
CA THR A 175 87.38 -50.94 13.40
C THR A 175 86.08 -51.75 13.38
N ASP A 176 85.93 -52.75 14.26
CA ASP A 176 84.72 -53.58 14.36
C ASP A 176 83.49 -52.73 14.70
N GLN A 177 83.61 -51.80 15.67
CA GLN A 177 82.55 -50.85 16.01
C GLN A 177 82.17 -49.94 14.83
N LYS A 178 83.15 -49.50 14.02
CA LYS A 178 82.90 -48.72 12.80
C LYS A 178 82.25 -49.57 11.71
N LEU A 179 82.64 -50.83 11.53
CA LEU A 179 82.03 -51.74 10.56
C LEU A 179 80.56 -52.00 10.92
N LEU A 180 80.26 -52.31 12.19
CA LEU A 180 78.89 -52.48 12.68
C LEU A 180 78.06 -51.19 12.53
N HIS A 181 78.62 -50.03 12.87
CA HIS A 181 77.95 -48.74 12.70
C HIS A 181 77.63 -48.47 11.22
N ASN A 182 78.58 -48.70 10.32
CA ASN A 182 78.39 -48.53 8.87
C ASN A 182 77.37 -49.53 8.29
N MET A 183 77.29 -50.76 8.83
CA MET A 183 76.26 -51.73 8.45
C MET A 183 74.87 -51.27 8.90
N VAL A 184 74.72 -50.86 10.17
CA VAL A 184 73.44 -50.33 10.69
C VAL A 184 73.02 -49.08 9.92
N GLN A 185 73.95 -48.16 9.62
CA GLN A 185 73.65 -47.00 8.77
C GLN A 185 73.14 -47.40 7.39
N ARG A 186 73.74 -48.41 6.73
CA ARG A 186 73.28 -48.89 5.41
C ARG A 186 71.87 -49.49 5.47
N GLU A 187 71.55 -50.27 6.51
CA GLU A 187 70.20 -50.81 6.71
C GLU A 187 69.17 -49.70 6.99
N VAL A 188 69.54 -48.70 7.80
CA VAL A 188 68.70 -47.50 8.05
C VAL A 188 68.51 -46.69 6.77
N TYR A 189 69.54 -46.51 5.93
CA TYR A 189 69.39 -45.82 4.66
C TYR A 189 68.53 -46.61 3.66
N ARG A 190 68.68 -47.95 3.57
CA ARG A 190 67.85 -48.77 2.68
C ARG A 190 66.38 -48.73 3.10
N THR A 191 66.09 -48.94 4.39
CA THR A 191 64.70 -48.87 4.91
C THR A 191 64.10 -47.47 4.79
N MET A 192 64.88 -46.40 4.99
CA MET A 192 64.44 -45.03 4.71
C MET A 192 64.14 -44.79 3.22
N GLU A 193 64.88 -45.42 2.30
CA GLU A 193 64.58 -45.34 0.86
C GLU A 193 63.32 -46.14 0.50
N GLU A 194 63.15 -47.36 1.05
CA GLU A 194 61.92 -48.16 0.94
C GLU A 194 60.69 -47.35 1.41
N TYR A 195 60.78 -46.66 2.55
CA TYR A 195 59.72 -45.77 3.03
C TYR A 195 59.46 -44.57 2.11
N LYS A 196 60.49 -43.94 1.54
CA LYS A 196 60.30 -42.86 0.55
C LYS A 196 59.59 -43.37 -0.71
N MET A 197 59.96 -44.55 -1.21
CA MET A 197 59.36 -45.13 -2.40
C MET A 197 57.86 -45.39 -2.18
N HIS A 198 57.47 -46.05 -1.09
CA HIS A 198 56.06 -46.24 -0.76
C HIS A 198 55.29 -44.93 -0.49
N LEU A 199 55.95 -43.91 0.05
CA LEU A 199 55.36 -42.58 0.23
C LEU A 199 55.15 -41.87 -1.12
N ASN A 200 56.07 -42.02 -2.06
CA ASN A 200 55.96 -41.48 -3.42
C ASN A 200 54.91 -42.25 -4.23
N GLU A 201 54.85 -43.58 -4.18
CA GLU A 201 53.75 -44.39 -4.74
C GLU A 201 52.38 -43.90 -4.25
N ARG A 202 52.27 -43.60 -2.95
CA ARG A 202 51.01 -43.10 -2.36
C ARG A 202 50.68 -41.68 -2.86
N ARG A 203 51.68 -40.81 -3.05
CA ARG A 203 51.49 -39.48 -3.66
C ARG A 203 51.06 -39.58 -5.11
N GLU A 204 51.69 -40.44 -5.90
CA GLU A 204 51.37 -40.68 -7.30
C GLU A 204 49.94 -41.21 -7.45
N ARG A 205 49.57 -42.24 -6.67
CA ARG A 205 48.19 -42.74 -6.61
C ARG A 205 47.18 -41.63 -6.27
N LEU A 206 47.49 -40.76 -5.32
CA LEU A 206 46.64 -39.62 -4.97
C LEU A 206 46.55 -38.59 -6.11
N SER A 207 47.66 -38.28 -6.78
CA SER A 207 47.70 -37.40 -7.96
C SER A 207 46.76 -37.95 -9.05
N THR A 208 46.90 -39.23 -9.42
CA THR A 208 46.04 -39.87 -10.43
C THR A 208 44.57 -40.02 -10.03
N LEU A 209 44.20 -39.78 -8.77
CA LEU A 209 42.80 -39.70 -8.34
C LEU A 209 42.29 -38.26 -8.47
N LEU A 210 43.03 -37.29 -7.95
CA LEU A 210 42.69 -35.86 -8.06
C LEU A 210 42.62 -35.40 -9.53
N GLU A 211 43.55 -35.84 -10.37
CA GLU A 211 43.54 -35.61 -11.82
C GLU A 211 42.27 -36.19 -12.51
N ARG A 212 41.76 -37.34 -12.03
CA ARG A 212 40.53 -37.94 -12.57
C ARG A 212 39.29 -37.22 -12.09
N GLU A 213 39.28 -36.75 -10.85
CA GLU A 213 38.19 -35.94 -10.28
C GLU A 213 38.13 -34.58 -10.99
N GLU A 214 39.26 -33.88 -11.14
CA GLU A 214 39.38 -32.63 -11.91
C GLU A 214 38.92 -32.81 -13.37
N MET A 215 39.43 -33.83 -14.07
CA MET A 215 39.01 -34.15 -15.44
C MET A 215 37.59 -34.72 -15.56
N ALA A 216 36.90 -35.04 -14.46
CA ALA A 216 35.47 -35.34 -14.43
C ALA A 216 34.66 -34.06 -14.27
N TYR A 217 35.00 -33.22 -13.27
CA TYR A 217 34.33 -31.94 -13.05
C TYR A 217 34.45 -30.99 -14.26
N ILE A 218 35.60 -30.96 -14.94
CA ILE A 218 35.76 -30.19 -16.20
C ILE A 218 34.72 -30.63 -17.24
N LYS A 219 34.53 -31.94 -17.43
CA LYS A 219 33.56 -32.49 -18.40
C LYS A 219 32.11 -32.28 -17.97
N GLU A 220 31.82 -32.32 -16.67
CA GLU A 220 30.50 -31.99 -16.14
C GLU A 220 30.17 -30.50 -16.38
N MET A 221 31.15 -29.60 -16.16
CA MET A 221 31.00 -28.17 -16.49
C MET A 221 30.82 -27.94 -18.00
N GLU A 222 31.68 -28.53 -18.84
CA GLU A 222 31.58 -28.47 -20.30
C GLU A 222 30.23 -29.01 -20.84
N ALA A 223 29.67 -30.04 -20.20
CA ALA A 223 28.37 -30.62 -20.58
C ALA A 223 27.16 -29.82 -20.04
N MET A 224 27.35 -29.06 -18.96
CA MET A 224 26.31 -28.17 -18.39
C MET A 224 26.28 -26.79 -19.05
N GLU A 225 27.35 -26.38 -19.73
CA GLU A 225 27.37 -25.16 -20.55
C GLU A 225 26.60 -25.35 -21.86
N GLU A 226 25.33 -24.93 -21.89
CA GLU A 226 24.49 -24.94 -23.10
C GLU A 226 25.27 -24.41 -24.31
N THR A 227 25.38 -25.16 -25.41
CA THR A 227 26.18 -24.69 -26.56
C THR A 227 25.57 -23.44 -27.20
N THR A 228 26.39 -22.65 -27.90
CA THR A 228 25.88 -21.46 -28.63
C THR A 228 24.80 -21.80 -29.65
N LEU A 229 24.86 -23.01 -30.23
CA LEU A 229 23.84 -23.53 -31.15
C LEU A 229 22.53 -23.86 -30.44
N GLU A 230 22.58 -24.49 -29.26
CA GLU A 230 21.39 -24.74 -28.43
C GLU A 230 20.75 -23.45 -27.92
N ARG A 231 21.54 -22.48 -27.45
CA ARG A 231 21.02 -21.16 -27.05
C ARG A 231 20.28 -20.48 -28.20
N GLN A 232 20.82 -20.55 -29.41
CA GLN A 232 20.14 -20.07 -30.62
C GLN A 232 18.92 -20.95 -31.03
N ALA A 233 18.93 -22.26 -30.77
CA ALA A 233 17.79 -23.14 -31.02
C ALA A 233 16.62 -22.80 -30.08
N LYS A 234 16.87 -22.77 -28.76
CA LYS A 234 15.92 -22.33 -27.72
C LYS A 234 15.38 -20.92 -28.01
N MET A 235 16.23 -20.00 -28.49
CA MET A 235 15.79 -18.68 -28.93
C MET A 235 14.88 -18.75 -30.18
N ARG A 236 15.22 -19.54 -31.19
CA ARG A 236 14.38 -19.75 -32.40
C ARG A 236 13.03 -20.39 -32.04
N GLU A 237 12.99 -21.36 -31.14
CA GLU A 237 11.75 -21.98 -30.63
C GLU A 237 10.90 -21.01 -29.81
N ARG A 238 11.54 -20.18 -28.96
CA ARG A 238 10.85 -19.13 -28.21
C ARG A 238 10.26 -18.07 -29.15
N VAL A 239 10.97 -17.68 -30.20
CA VAL A 239 10.45 -16.75 -31.24
C VAL A 239 9.31 -17.41 -32.05
N LYS A 240 9.44 -18.69 -32.42
CA LYS A 240 8.39 -19.45 -33.12
C LYS A 240 7.11 -19.55 -32.29
N SER A 241 7.21 -20.00 -31.04
CA SER A 241 6.06 -20.12 -30.13
C SER A 241 5.42 -18.77 -29.77
N LEU A 242 6.20 -17.68 -29.68
CA LEU A 242 5.66 -16.32 -29.53
C LEU A 242 4.93 -15.84 -30.81
N ARG A 243 5.41 -16.20 -32.00
CA ARG A 243 4.69 -15.93 -33.26
C ARG A 243 3.39 -16.74 -33.33
N GLU A 244 3.43 -18.02 -32.98
CA GLU A 244 2.25 -18.90 -32.97
C GLU A 244 1.19 -18.45 -31.96
N LYS A 245 1.57 -17.96 -30.78
CA LYS A 245 0.64 -17.38 -29.81
C LYS A 245 -0.05 -16.13 -30.36
N ARG A 246 0.72 -15.17 -30.89
CA ARG A 246 0.17 -13.95 -31.51
C ARG A 246 -0.76 -14.24 -32.69
N GLU A 247 -0.43 -15.25 -33.50
CA GLU A 247 -1.30 -15.62 -34.63
C GLU A 247 -2.57 -16.35 -34.16
N LYS A 248 -2.53 -17.13 -33.07
CA LYS A 248 -3.74 -17.68 -32.43
C LYS A 248 -4.61 -16.56 -31.86
N GLU A 249 -4.05 -15.70 -31.01
CA GLU A 249 -4.71 -14.51 -30.45
C GLU A 249 -5.39 -13.66 -31.55
N ARG A 250 -4.73 -13.51 -32.71
CA ARG A 250 -5.26 -12.84 -33.90
C ARG A 250 -6.41 -13.61 -34.56
N MET A 251 -6.30 -14.93 -34.73
CA MET A 251 -7.36 -15.76 -35.32
C MET A 251 -8.58 -15.85 -34.41
N ASP A 252 -8.37 -15.97 -33.11
CA ASP A 252 -9.43 -16.01 -32.08
C ASP A 252 -10.21 -14.68 -32.09
N PHE A 253 -9.50 -13.53 -32.09
CA PHE A 253 -10.13 -12.21 -32.24
C PHE A 253 -10.90 -12.06 -33.57
N ILE A 254 -10.35 -12.58 -34.68
CA ILE A 254 -11.05 -12.57 -35.98
C ILE A 254 -12.29 -13.47 -35.96
N ALA A 255 -12.26 -14.60 -35.24
CA ALA A 255 -13.41 -15.46 -35.04
C ALA A 255 -14.48 -14.75 -34.21
N GLU A 256 -14.14 -14.17 -33.05
CA GLU A 256 -15.05 -13.36 -32.23
C GLU A 256 -15.72 -12.23 -33.04
N LYS A 257 -14.96 -11.55 -33.92
CA LYS A 257 -15.51 -10.47 -34.76
C LYS A 257 -16.41 -10.97 -35.88
N ARG A 258 -16.18 -12.17 -36.43
CA ARG A 258 -17.12 -12.83 -37.37
C ARG A 258 -18.38 -13.30 -36.66
N ASP A 259 -18.25 -13.87 -35.46
CA ASP A 259 -19.37 -14.21 -34.58
C ASP A 259 -20.21 -12.99 -34.22
N GLN A 260 -19.57 -11.86 -33.91
CA GLN A 260 -20.25 -10.59 -33.67
C GLN A 260 -21.02 -10.14 -34.91
N GLN A 261 -20.37 -10.10 -36.09
CA GLN A 261 -21.02 -9.74 -37.35
C GLN A 261 -22.21 -10.64 -37.67
N PHE A 262 -22.08 -11.95 -37.49
CA PHE A 262 -23.16 -12.92 -37.66
C PHE A 262 -24.33 -12.62 -36.70
N ARG A 263 -24.04 -12.39 -35.41
CA ARG A 263 -25.06 -12.09 -34.38
C ARG A 263 -25.80 -10.76 -34.61
N GLU A 264 -25.17 -9.81 -35.28
CA GLU A 264 -25.75 -8.50 -35.63
C GLU A 264 -26.53 -8.55 -36.95
N GLN A 265 -25.99 -9.24 -37.96
CA GLN A 265 -26.57 -9.26 -39.32
C GLN A 265 -27.71 -10.26 -39.47
N CYS A 266 -27.65 -11.45 -38.87
CA CYS A 266 -28.60 -12.54 -39.14
C CYS A 266 -30.05 -12.27 -38.67
N GLU A 267 -30.98 -12.29 -39.62
CA GLU A 267 -32.40 -11.97 -39.41
C GLU A 267 -33.16 -13.05 -38.65
N GLU A 268 -32.79 -14.31 -38.87
CA GLU A 268 -33.27 -15.45 -38.10
C GLU A 268 -32.94 -15.29 -36.61
N LEU A 269 -31.70 -14.90 -36.28
CA LEU A 269 -31.30 -14.68 -34.89
C LEU A 269 -31.98 -13.44 -34.28
N ARG A 270 -32.14 -12.35 -35.04
CA ARG A 270 -32.93 -11.19 -34.60
C ARG A 270 -34.38 -11.59 -34.28
N SER A 271 -34.99 -12.42 -35.14
CA SER A 271 -36.36 -12.93 -34.97
C SER A 271 -36.49 -13.86 -33.76
N LEU A 272 -35.59 -14.83 -33.61
CA LEU A 272 -35.57 -15.77 -32.47
C LEU A 272 -35.34 -15.03 -31.15
N ARG A 273 -34.43 -14.05 -31.09
CA ARG A 273 -34.24 -13.21 -29.89
C ARG A 273 -35.49 -12.40 -29.55
N SER A 274 -36.21 -11.89 -30.55
CA SER A 274 -37.50 -11.21 -30.33
C SER A 274 -38.60 -12.16 -29.85
N GLN A 275 -38.61 -13.43 -30.27
CA GLN A 275 -39.55 -14.45 -29.78
C GLN A 275 -39.23 -14.88 -28.35
N ILE A 276 -37.94 -15.09 -28.03
CA ILE A 276 -37.50 -15.38 -26.65
C ILE A 276 -37.90 -14.23 -25.72
N HIS A 277 -37.63 -12.98 -26.11
CA HIS A 277 -38.00 -11.82 -25.31
C HIS A 277 -39.52 -11.64 -25.17
N LEU A 278 -40.29 -11.93 -26.22
CA LEU A 278 -41.76 -11.95 -26.12
C LEU A 278 -42.24 -13.02 -25.12
N ASN A 279 -41.60 -14.19 -25.09
CA ASN A 279 -41.93 -15.25 -24.15
C ASN A 279 -41.59 -14.85 -22.70
N GLU A 280 -40.44 -14.20 -22.47
CA GLU A 280 -40.05 -13.61 -21.16
C GLU A 280 -41.12 -12.60 -20.68
N VAL A 281 -41.47 -11.63 -21.51
CA VAL A 281 -42.49 -10.62 -21.18
C VAL A 281 -43.87 -11.27 -20.94
N CYS A 282 -44.20 -12.34 -21.66
CA CYS A 282 -45.42 -13.10 -21.42
C CYS A 282 -45.39 -13.86 -20.07
N THR A 283 -44.27 -14.46 -19.67
CA THR A 283 -44.18 -15.14 -18.35
C THR A 283 -44.21 -14.16 -17.19
N GLU A 284 -43.51 -13.03 -17.29
CA GLU A 284 -43.59 -11.93 -16.32
C GLU A 284 -45.02 -11.39 -16.19
N ARG A 285 -45.70 -11.16 -17.32
CA ARG A 285 -47.10 -10.69 -17.33
C ARG A 285 -48.06 -11.70 -16.71
N MET A 286 -47.86 -13.00 -16.90
CA MET A 286 -48.67 -14.02 -16.23
C MET A 286 -48.46 -13.98 -14.70
N ALA A 287 -47.23 -13.84 -14.22
CA ALA A 287 -46.95 -13.69 -12.80
C ALA A 287 -47.57 -12.41 -12.20
N GLN A 288 -47.54 -11.29 -12.93
CA GLN A 288 -48.20 -10.04 -12.53
C GLN A 288 -49.73 -10.18 -12.43
N ILE A 289 -50.35 -10.98 -13.30
CA ILE A 289 -51.80 -11.24 -13.25
C ILE A 289 -52.14 -12.06 -12.01
N VAL A 290 -51.41 -13.14 -11.72
CA VAL A 290 -51.64 -13.97 -10.52
C VAL A 290 -51.48 -13.15 -9.24
N LEU A 291 -50.40 -12.38 -9.09
CA LEU A 291 -50.18 -11.50 -7.94
C LEU A 291 -51.31 -10.45 -7.77
N LYS A 292 -51.86 -9.95 -8.88
CA LYS A 292 -52.99 -9.01 -8.86
C LYS A 292 -54.30 -9.70 -8.47
N GLU A 293 -54.51 -10.95 -8.87
CA GLU A 293 -55.67 -11.75 -8.47
C GLU A 293 -55.62 -12.12 -6.98
N GLU A 294 -54.44 -12.49 -6.46
CA GLU A 294 -54.20 -12.72 -5.02
C GLU A 294 -54.47 -11.46 -4.19
N LEU A 295 -53.92 -10.30 -4.59
CA LEU A 295 -54.16 -9.01 -3.93
C LEU A 295 -55.64 -8.60 -3.99
N ASN A 296 -56.32 -8.85 -5.11
CA ASN A 296 -57.77 -8.61 -5.21
C ASN A 296 -58.60 -9.59 -4.35
N ARG A 297 -58.08 -10.79 -4.05
CA ARG A 297 -58.71 -11.73 -3.12
C ARG A 297 -58.57 -11.25 -1.69
N GLN A 298 -57.37 -10.84 -1.29
CA GLN A 298 -57.10 -10.24 0.02
C GLN A 298 -57.97 -9.00 0.28
N ARG A 299 -58.08 -8.09 -0.70
CA ARG A 299 -58.97 -6.92 -0.58
C ARG A 299 -60.44 -7.28 -0.38
N LYS A 300 -60.95 -8.32 -1.05
CA LYS A 300 -62.32 -8.79 -0.82
C LYS A 300 -62.50 -9.44 0.55
N GLU A 301 -61.48 -10.14 1.04
CA GLU A 301 -61.46 -10.66 2.41
C GLU A 301 -61.49 -9.48 3.42
N GLU A 302 -60.70 -8.42 3.20
CA GLU A 302 -60.74 -7.18 3.99
C GLU A 302 -62.10 -6.47 3.91
N ASP A 303 -62.63 -6.21 2.70
CA ASP A 303 -63.92 -5.56 2.45
C ASP A 303 -65.06 -6.31 3.19
N THR A 304 -65.12 -7.63 3.09
CA THR A 304 -66.16 -8.43 3.79
C THR A 304 -66.02 -8.42 5.31
N ILE A 305 -64.83 -8.17 5.86
CA ILE A 305 -64.63 -7.96 7.30
C ILE A 305 -65.13 -6.56 7.72
N PHE A 306 -64.89 -5.54 6.90
CA PHE A 306 -65.44 -4.19 7.13
C PHE A 306 -66.98 -4.16 7.03
N ASP A 307 -67.57 -4.84 6.06
CA ASP A 307 -69.03 -4.99 5.95
C ASP A 307 -69.63 -5.65 7.21
N GLN A 308 -69.01 -6.73 7.70
CA GLN A 308 -69.44 -7.40 8.94
C GLN A 308 -69.34 -6.51 10.17
N LEU A 309 -68.27 -5.72 10.30
CA LEU A 309 -68.09 -4.74 11.38
C LEU A 309 -69.14 -3.62 11.29
N TRP A 310 -69.48 -3.17 10.09
CA TRP A 310 -70.48 -2.12 9.89
C TRP A 310 -71.91 -2.59 10.16
N GLU A 311 -72.27 -3.81 9.75
CA GLU A 311 -73.54 -4.44 10.12
C GLU A 311 -73.67 -4.60 11.64
N GLN A 312 -72.59 -5.01 12.32
CA GLN A 312 -72.57 -5.10 13.80
C GLN A 312 -72.77 -3.72 14.46
N ASP A 313 -72.14 -2.67 13.95
CA ASP A 313 -72.33 -1.30 14.45
C ASP A 313 -73.74 -0.74 14.16
N ARG A 314 -74.37 -1.07 13.01
CA ARG A 314 -75.78 -0.72 12.78
C ARG A 314 -76.68 -1.43 13.78
N LEU A 315 -76.55 -2.76 13.93
CA LEU A 315 -77.36 -3.55 14.86
C LEU A 315 -77.21 -3.06 16.31
N ALA A 316 -75.98 -2.71 16.74
CA ALA A 316 -75.73 -2.13 18.06
C ALA A 316 -76.43 -0.77 18.25
N LYS A 317 -76.53 0.06 17.21
CA LYS A 317 -77.27 1.34 17.23
C LYS A 317 -78.78 1.12 17.23
N GLU A 318 -79.28 0.16 16.46
CA GLU A 318 -80.69 -0.23 16.44
C GLU A 318 -81.13 -0.76 17.81
N GLU A 319 -80.36 -1.66 18.43
CA GLU A 319 -80.56 -2.12 19.81
C GLU A 319 -80.57 -0.96 20.83
N GLN A 320 -79.68 0.03 20.70
CA GLN A 320 -79.66 1.18 21.59
C GLN A 320 -80.91 2.06 21.42
N GLU A 321 -81.37 2.30 20.20
CA GLU A 321 -82.62 3.03 19.96
C GLU A 321 -83.86 2.23 20.38
N GLU A 322 -83.83 0.90 20.36
CA GLU A 322 -84.91 0.09 20.94
C GLU A 322 -84.93 0.15 22.46
N LYS A 323 -83.78 0.05 23.12
CA LYS A 323 -83.65 0.22 24.57
C LYS A 323 -84.04 1.64 25.01
N LYS A 324 -83.85 2.66 24.17
CA LYS A 324 -84.38 4.03 24.38
C LYS A 324 -85.89 4.13 24.13
N ARG A 325 -86.42 3.49 23.09
CA ARG A 325 -87.87 3.43 22.80
C ARG A 325 -88.64 2.72 23.91
N GLN A 326 -88.14 1.59 24.41
CA GLN A 326 -88.71 0.85 25.55
C GLN A 326 -88.79 1.75 26.79
N LYS A 327 -87.68 2.36 27.21
CA LYS A 327 -87.64 3.32 28.34
C LYS A 327 -88.60 4.50 28.19
N ARG A 328 -88.77 5.03 26.97
CA ARG A 328 -89.77 6.09 26.71
C ARG A 328 -91.20 5.58 26.84
N ILE A 329 -91.49 4.34 26.43
CA ILE A 329 -92.80 3.71 26.57
C ILE A 329 -93.11 3.44 28.05
N GLU A 330 -92.14 2.92 28.81
CA GLU A 330 -92.23 2.68 30.27
C GLU A 330 -92.58 3.98 31.02
N LEU A 331 -91.77 5.04 30.85
CA LEU A 331 -92.02 6.35 31.47
C LEU A 331 -93.38 6.96 31.07
N ASN A 332 -93.79 6.81 29.80
CA ASN A 332 -95.10 7.28 29.34
C ASN A 332 -96.27 6.48 29.96
N GLN A 333 -96.09 5.18 30.22
CA GLN A 333 -97.09 4.35 30.89
C GLN A 333 -97.21 4.74 32.38
N GLU A 334 -96.10 4.99 33.07
CA GLU A 334 -96.09 5.50 34.45
C GLU A 334 -96.84 6.84 34.56
N ILE A 335 -96.52 7.80 33.68
CA ILE A 335 -97.21 9.11 33.62
C ILE A 335 -98.71 8.93 33.33
N ALA A 336 -99.09 8.05 32.40
CA ALA A 336 -100.50 7.79 32.09
C ALA A 336 -101.27 7.14 33.25
N CYS A 337 -100.62 6.29 34.05
CA CYS A 337 -101.20 5.73 35.27
C CYS A 337 -101.41 6.80 36.36
N LEU A 338 -100.44 7.69 36.56
CA LEU A 338 -100.57 8.82 37.50
C LEU A 338 -101.71 9.78 37.08
N GLN A 339 -101.86 10.07 35.80
CA GLN A 339 -102.95 10.91 35.28
C GLN A 339 -104.34 10.28 35.49
N LYS A 340 -104.48 8.96 35.33
CA LYS A 340 -105.75 8.24 35.62
C LYS A 340 -106.13 8.36 37.10
N ALA A 341 -105.19 8.08 38.00
CA ALA A 341 -105.42 8.18 39.44
C ALA A 341 -105.85 9.60 39.87
N ALA A 342 -105.25 10.64 39.30
CA ALA A 342 -105.64 12.03 39.53
C ALA A 342 -107.07 12.34 39.05
N SER A 343 -107.45 11.86 37.85
CA SER A 343 -108.80 12.04 37.30
C SER A 343 -109.88 11.31 38.12
N GLU A 344 -109.56 10.13 38.66
CA GLU A 344 -110.47 9.35 39.50
C GLU A 344 -110.69 10.01 40.86
N ALA A 345 -109.64 10.59 41.46
CA ALA A 345 -109.76 11.37 42.69
C ALA A 345 -110.70 12.59 42.52
N GLN A 346 -110.58 13.33 41.42
CA GLN A 346 -111.45 14.48 41.11
C GLN A 346 -112.93 14.07 40.96
N LYS A 347 -113.21 12.98 40.24
CA LYS A 347 -114.58 12.43 40.07
C LYS A 347 -115.23 12.00 41.38
N MET A 348 -114.43 11.63 42.38
CA MET A 348 -114.92 11.27 43.72
C MET A 348 -115.19 12.50 44.61
N GLN A 349 -114.62 13.67 44.29
CA GLN A 349 -114.98 14.95 44.92
C GLN A 349 -116.25 15.54 44.31
N GLU A 350 -116.35 15.56 42.98
CA GLU A 350 -117.49 16.13 42.23
C GLU A 350 -118.85 15.51 42.63
N LYS A 351 -118.86 14.19 42.89
CA LYS A 351 -120.07 13.47 43.35
C LYS A 351 -120.58 13.94 44.71
N ARG A 352 -119.68 14.32 45.64
CA ARG A 352 -120.06 14.75 47.00
C ARG A 352 -120.80 16.09 46.97
N LEU A 353 -120.34 17.03 46.15
CA LEU A 353 -120.97 18.34 45.99
C LEU A 353 -122.40 18.23 45.45
N LYS A 354 -122.64 17.33 44.49
CA LYS A 354 -123.98 17.08 43.93
C LYS A 354 -124.96 16.46 44.93
N GLU A 355 -124.46 15.68 45.90
CA GLU A 355 -125.25 15.19 47.04
C GLU A 355 -125.60 16.31 48.05
N GLU A 356 -124.94 17.46 48.01
CA GLU A 356 -125.23 18.62 48.86
C GLU A 356 -126.24 19.57 48.17
N GLU A 357 -126.02 19.88 46.88
CA GLU A 357 -126.93 20.68 46.03
C GLU A 357 -128.38 20.14 46.06
N SER A 358 -128.53 18.82 45.93
CA SER A 358 -129.85 18.15 45.91
C SER A 358 -130.69 18.32 47.18
N LYS A 359 -130.08 18.69 48.32
CA LYS A 359 -130.79 18.90 49.59
C LYS A 359 -131.44 20.28 49.65
N LEU A 360 -130.74 21.32 49.17
CA LEU A 360 -131.21 22.71 49.16
C LEU A 360 -132.46 22.87 48.28
N MET A 361 -132.47 22.26 47.09
CA MET A 361 -133.60 22.30 46.15
C MET A 361 -134.91 21.73 46.73
N ALA A 362 -134.85 20.89 47.77
CA ALA A 362 -136.01 20.30 48.42
C ALA A 362 -136.67 21.23 49.47
N GLU A 363 -135.99 22.29 49.88
CA GLU A 363 -136.47 23.26 50.86
C GLU A 363 -137.24 24.40 50.19
N GLU A 364 -136.73 24.94 49.07
CA GLU A 364 -137.37 25.99 48.27
C GLU A 364 -138.79 25.62 47.83
N GLN A 365 -138.98 24.37 47.37
CA GLN A 365 -140.28 23.86 46.89
C GLN A 365 -141.37 23.78 47.97
N ARG A 366 -141.02 23.94 49.26
CA ARG A 366 -141.98 23.98 50.38
C ARG A 366 -142.54 25.37 50.62
N LEU A 367 -141.78 26.43 50.28
CA LEU A 367 -142.18 27.82 50.50
C LEU A 367 -143.25 28.28 49.50
N ILE A 368 -143.06 27.95 48.22
CA ILE A 368 -143.93 28.39 47.11
C ILE A 368 -145.42 28.02 47.36
N LYS A 369 -145.68 26.84 47.93
CA LYS A 369 -147.04 26.33 48.17
C LYS A 369 -147.83 27.12 49.23
N LEU A 370 -147.15 27.93 50.05
CA LEU A 370 -147.79 28.80 51.05
C LEU A 370 -148.19 30.18 50.49
N GLU A 371 -147.74 30.54 49.29
CA GLU A 371 -148.03 31.83 48.65
C GLU A 371 -149.31 31.77 47.79
N GLU A 372 -149.58 30.64 47.14
CA GLU A 372 -150.72 30.48 46.24
C GLU A 372 -152.08 30.60 46.98
N GLU A 373 -152.20 30.06 48.19
CA GLU A 373 -153.43 30.13 49.00
C GLU A 373 -153.76 31.55 49.52
N ARG A 374 -152.75 32.42 49.63
CA ARG A 374 -152.94 33.83 50.02
C ARG A 374 -153.46 34.67 48.86
N ASN A 375 -152.92 34.44 47.66
CA ASN A 375 -153.20 35.18 46.43
C ASN A 375 -154.66 35.10 45.94
N LEU A 376 -155.48 34.20 46.47
CA LEU A 376 -156.90 34.09 46.11
C LEU A 376 -157.81 35.08 46.87
N LYS A 377 -157.41 35.51 48.08
CA LYS A 377 -158.27 36.31 48.98
C LYS A 377 -158.11 37.82 48.80
N GLU A 378 -156.93 38.30 48.41
CA GLU A 378 -156.65 39.73 48.18
C GLU A 378 -157.40 40.33 46.97
N LYS A 379 -157.63 39.52 45.92
CA LYS A 379 -158.13 39.99 44.61
C LYS A 379 -159.53 40.63 44.64
N GLN A 380 -160.27 40.48 45.74
CA GLN A 380 -161.59 41.08 45.93
C GLN A 380 -161.57 42.43 46.67
N GLN A 381 -160.59 42.69 47.54
CA GLN A 381 -160.50 43.95 48.30
C GLN A 381 -159.71 45.04 47.54
N ASN A 382 -158.71 44.65 46.74
CA ASN A 382 -157.80 45.57 46.06
C ASN A 382 -158.46 46.50 45.00
N LYS A 383 -159.71 46.28 44.59
CA LYS A 383 -160.36 47.09 43.54
C LYS A 383 -160.76 48.51 43.95
N LEU A 384 -160.88 48.82 45.25
CA LEU A 384 -161.34 50.14 45.73
C LEU A 384 -160.25 50.97 46.42
N GLN A 385 -159.26 50.34 47.05
CA GLN A 385 -158.20 51.07 47.79
C GLN A 385 -157.06 51.56 46.89
N VAL A 386 -156.78 50.86 45.77
CA VAL A 386 -155.68 51.18 44.84
C VAL A 386 -155.75 52.58 44.25
N LYS A 387 -156.95 53.16 44.06
CA LYS A 387 -157.09 54.46 43.40
C LYS A 387 -156.64 55.65 44.27
N SER A 388 -156.67 55.53 45.60
CA SER A 388 -156.35 56.64 46.51
C SER A 388 -154.88 56.67 46.93
N MET A 389 -154.29 55.51 47.24
CA MET A 389 -152.90 55.44 47.76
C MET A 389 -151.81 55.59 46.68
N LEU A 390 -152.18 55.59 45.40
CA LEU A 390 -151.21 55.70 44.30
C LEU A 390 -150.63 57.12 44.16
N GLU A 391 -151.41 58.15 44.46
CA GLU A 391 -151.03 59.55 44.22
C GLU A 391 -149.99 60.04 45.25
N ASP A 392 -150.17 59.72 46.54
CA ASP A 392 -149.20 60.06 47.60
C ASP A 392 -147.89 59.24 47.53
N SER A 393 -147.96 57.98 47.09
CA SER A 393 -146.79 57.09 47.09
C SER A 393 -145.77 57.41 45.98
N ILE A 394 -146.22 58.00 44.86
CA ILE A 394 -145.34 58.50 43.80
C ILE A 394 -144.43 59.63 44.33
N ARG A 395 -144.99 60.54 45.15
CA ARG A 395 -144.27 61.70 45.70
C ARG A 395 -143.13 61.32 46.65
N LEU A 396 -143.19 60.12 47.26
CA LEU A 396 -142.14 59.60 48.15
C LEU A 396 -141.05 58.82 47.39
N LYS A 397 -141.40 58.07 46.33
CA LYS A 397 -140.42 57.31 45.52
C LYS A 397 -139.35 58.20 44.89
N MET A 398 -139.73 59.39 44.39
CA MET A 398 -138.80 60.35 43.76
C MET A 398 -137.64 60.78 44.68
N LYS A 399 -137.83 60.79 46.01
CA LYS A 399 -136.77 61.16 46.97
C LYS A 399 -135.85 60.00 47.37
N ARG A 400 -136.15 58.78 46.91
CA ARG A 400 -135.38 57.56 47.20
C ARG A 400 -134.35 57.27 46.11
N LEU A 401 -134.81 57.25 44.85
CA LEU A 401 -134.01 57.01 43.65
C LEU A 401 -132.79 57.94 43.54
N ALA A 402 -132.92 59.20 43.96
CA ALA A 402 -131.86 60.19 43.95
C ALA A 402 -130.67 59.89 44.91
N ARG A 403 -130.82 58.93 45.83
CA ARG A 403 -129.73 58.44 46.70
C ARG A 403 -129.12 57.16 46.14
N GLU A 404 -129.97 56.23 45.71
CA GLU A 404 -129.58 54.94 45.13
C GLU A 404 -128.61 55.16 43.94
N GLN A 405 -128.86 56.17 43.08
CA GLN A 405 -127.95 56.56 41.99
C GLN A 405 -126.57 57.11 42.43
N GLN A 406 -126.43 57.64 43.64
CA GLN A 406 -125.10 58.08 44.15
C GLN A 406 -124.28 56.91 44.71
N GLU A 407 -124.95 55.82 45.11
CA GLU A 407 -124.31 54.64 45.68
C GLU A 407 -123.85 53.66 44.58
N GLU A 408 -124.61 53.53 43.48
CA GLU A 408 -124.20 52.75 42.28
C GLU A 408 -122.89 53.28 41.66
N LEU A 409 -122.80 54.59 41.41
CA LEU A 409 -121.58 55.23 40.89
C LEU A 409 -120.34 55.01 41.79
N ALA A 410 -120.55 54.88 43.11
CA ALA A 410 -119.49 54.64 44.09
C ALA A 410 -119.08 53.15 44.21
N LEU A 411 -119.79 52.24 43.53
CA LEU A 411 -119.42 50.83 43.37
C LEU A 411 -118.72 50.61 42.02
N ASP A 412 -119.25 51.19 40.94
CA ASP A 412 -118.63 51.10 39.60
C ASP A 412 -117.19 51.65 39.56
N MET A 413 -116.92 52.75 40.27
CA MET A 413 -115.56 53.27 40.44
C MET A 413 -114.59 52.23 41.05
N LYS A 414 -115.04 51.47 42.06
CA LYS A 414 -114.20 50.47 42.74
C LYS A 414 -113.94 49.24 41.88
N ILE A 415 -114.91 48.87 41.04
CA ILE A 415 -114.76 47.78 40.06
C ILE A 415 -113.73 48.19 39.00
N LEU A 416 -113.78 49.43 38.51
CA LEU A 416 -112.78 49.99 37.61
C LEU A 416 -111.38 50.05 38.24
N GLU A 417 -111.25 50.53 39.48
CA GLU A 417 -109.98 50.54 40.23
C GLU A 417 -109.38 49.13 40.36
N HIS A 418 -110.18 48.13 40.74
CA HIS A 418 -109.71 46.76 40.93
C HIS A 418 -109.30 46.09 39.61
N VAL A 419 -110.02 46.35 38.51
CA VAL A 419 -109.65 45.88 37.17
C VAL A 419 -108.38 46.56 36.66
N MET A 420 -108.20 47.87 36.92
CA MET A 420 -106.98 48.58 36.55
C MET A 420 -105.75 48.11 37.34
N GLN A 421 -105.90 47.72 38.61
CA GLN A 421 -104.84 47.06 39.38
C GLN A 421 -104.47 45.71 38.75
N GLY A 422 -105.46 44.86 38.46
CA GLY A 422 -105.23 43.57 37.80
C GLY A 422 -104.47 43.72 36.48
N TYR A 423 -104.84 44.69 35.62
CA TYR A 423 -104.09 44.96 34.39
C TYR A 423 -102.66 45.48 34.64
N GLN A 424 -102.40 46.20 35.74
CA GLN A 424 -101.04 46.62 36.08
C GLN A 424 -100.20 45.42 36.48
N ASP A 425 -100.63 44.61 37.45
CA ASP A 425 -99.95 43.40 37.92
C ASP A 425 -99.64 42.44 36.76
N ASP A 426 -100.62 42.22 35.88
CA ASP A 426 -100.53 41.34 34.72
C ASP A 426 -99.54 41.88 33.65
N THR A 427 -99.20 43.18 33.67
CA THR A 427 -98.11 43.76 32.85
C THR A 427 -96.77 43.81 33.58
N GLU A 428 -96.76 43.92 34.91
CA GLU A 428 -95.57 43.82 35.76
C GLU A 428 -94.98 42.40 35.64
N GLU A 429 -95.80 41.36 35.82
CA GLU A 429 -95.33 39.97 35.76
C GLU A 429 -94.81 39.60 34.36
N LYS A 430 -95.51 39.99 33.30
CA LYS A 430 -95.04 39.80 31.90
C LYS A 430 -93.76 40.58 31.61
N ARG A 431 -93.50 41.68 32.32
CA ARG A 431 -92.24 42.43 32.24
C ARG A 431 -91.12 41.72 33.01
N GLN A 432 -91.41 41.16 34.19
CA GLN A 432 -90.47 40.38 35.01
C GLN A 432 -90.03 39.10 34.28
N ARG A 433 -90.97 38.24 33.86
CA ARG A 433 -90.69 37.01 33.08
C ARG A 433 -89.87 37.29 31.81
N LYS A 434 -90.12 38.43 31.14
CA LYS A 434 -89.36 38.89 29.97
C LYS A 434 -87.95 39.39 30.29
N MET A 435 -87.71 39.87 31.51
CA MET A 435 -86.37 40.25 32.00
C MET A 435 -85.59 39.02 32.49
N GLU A 436 -86.25 38.02 33.06
CA GLU A 436 -85.67 36.73 33.44
C GLU A 436 -85.18 35.96 32.22
N LEU A 437 -86.05 35.75 31.22
CA LEU A 437 -85.68 35.09 29.96
C LEU A 437 -84.54 35.81 29.22
N ARG A 438 -84.41 37.14 29.41
CA ARG A 438 -83.28 37.93 28.89
C ARG A 438 -81.99 37.69 29.67
N LYS A 439 -82.04 37.61 31.01
CA LYS A 439 -80.89 37.25 31.85
C LYS A 439 -80.41 35.83 31.52
N GLU A 440 -81.32 34.87 31.35
CA GLU A 440 -80.99 33.50 30.94
C GLU A 440 -80.31 33.47 29.56
N GLN A 441 -80.82 34.24 28.59
CA GLN A 441 -80.20 34.38 27.26
C GLN A 441 -78.86 35.12 27.30
N GLN A 442 -78.63 36.02 28.25
CA GLN A 442 -77.33 36.67 28.49
C GLN A 442 -76.33 35.68 29.10
N LEU A 443 -76.70 35.01 30.20
CA LEU A 443 -75.89 33.98 30.86
C LEU A 443 -75.52 32.83 29.90
N TYR A 444 -76.45 32.39 29.04
CA TYR A 444 -76.16 31.36 28.05
C TYR A 444 -75.18 31.84 26.96
N ARG A 445 -75.26 33.11 26.53
CA ARG A 445 -74.28 33.71 25.61
C ARG A 445 -72.91 33.91 26.27
N GLU A 446 -72.89 34.29 27.54
CA GLU A 446 -71.67 34.42 28.34
C GLU A 446 -71.00 33.06 28.55
N TYR A 447 -71.77 32.00 28.83
CA TYR A 447 -71.29 30.62 28.89
C TYR A 447 -70.73 30.14 27.53
N LEU A 448 -71.45 30.35 26.42
CA LEU A 448 -70.93 30.03 25.09
C LEU A 448 -69.66 30.81 24.74
N ALA A 449 -69.55 32.08 25.16
CA ALA A 449 -68.34 32.88 24.98
C ALA A 449 -67.18 32.37 25.84
N GLN A 450 -67.45 31.89 27.06
CA GLN A 450 -66.45 31.26 27.93
C GLN A 450 -65.95 29.94 27.34
N GLN A 451 -66.85 29.06 26.88
CA GLN A 451 -66.47 27.81 26.19
C GLN A 451 -65.60 28.10 24.94
N LEU A 452 -65.99 29.06 24.11
CA LEU A 452 -65.21 29.44 22.94
C LEU A 452 -63.84 30.06 23.29
N GLU A 453 -63.70 30.72 24.45
CA GLU A 453 -62.41 31.24 24.94
C GLU A 453 -61.56 30.15 25.62
N GLU A 454 -62.17 29.07 26.12
CA GLU A 454 -61.50 27.86 26.61
C GLU A 454 -61.01 26.98 25.45
N GLU A 455 -61.84 26.75 24.42
CA GLU A 455 -61.44 26.09 23.17
C GLU A 455 -60.23 26.79 22.55
N LYS A 456 -60.28 28.11 22.38
CA LYS A 456 -59.13 28.91 21.89
C LYS A 456 -57.89 28.85 22.78
N ARG A 457 -58.02 28.54 24.08
CA ARG A 457 -56.84 28.31 24.95
C ARG A 457 -56.25 26.93 24.67
N GLN A 458 -57.08 25.91 24.55
CA GLN A 458 -56.67 24.55 24.22
C GLN A 458 -56.04 24.48 22.82
N GLU A 459 -56.62 25.16 21.82
CA GLU A 459 -56.03 25.36 20.48
C GLU A 459 -54.63 26.00 20.58
N ARG A 460 -54.51 27.17 21.25
CA ARG A 460 -53.22 27.86 21.45
C ARG A 460 -52.21 27.08 22.28
N GLU A 461 -52.63 26.07 23.05
CA GLU A 461 -51.73 25.18 23.80
C GLU A 461 -51.31 23.97 22.94
N MET A 462 -52.22 23.44 22.12
CA MET A 462 -51.92 22.44 21.10
C MET A 462 -50.96 22.98 20.04
N ASP A 463 -51.21 24.20 19.54
CA ASP A 463 -50.36 24.89 18.56
C ASP A 463 -48.93 25.03 19.09
N LYS A 464 -48.73 25.49 20.33
CA LYS A 464 -47.39 25.58 20.95
C LYS A 464 -46.69 24.22 21.07
N MET A 465 -47.44 23.15 21.32
CA MET A 465 -46.89 21.80 21.37
C MET A 465 -46.47 21.33 19.97
N ILE A 466 -47.28 21.59 18.95
CA ILE A 466 -46.96 21.33 17.54
C ILE A 466 -45.75 22.15 17.09
N GLU A 467 -45.70 23.46 17.38
CA GLU A 467 -44.57 24.34 17.13
C GLU A 467 -43.28 23.79 17.77
N ALA A 468 -43.34 23.44 19.06
CA ALA A 468 -42.19 22.88 19.77
C ALA A 468 -41.74 21.51 19.22
N GLU A 469 -42.63 20.69 18.65
CA GLU A 469 -42.26 19.46 17.95
C GLU A 469 -41.70 19.70 16.54
N LEU A 470 -42.27 20.67 15.81
CA LEU A 470 -41.74 21.14 14.54
C LEU A 470 -40.32 21.69 14.73
N GLU A 471 -40.07 22.55 15.72
CA GLU A 471 -38.74 23.05 16.09
C GLU A 471 -37.76 21.92 16.41
N LYS A 472 -38.15 20.94 17.23
CA LYS A 472 -37.33 19.73 17.49
C LYS A 472 -37.02 18.97 16.19
N SER A 473 -37.96 18.90 15.25
CA SER A 473 -37.74 18.27 13.93
C SER A 473 -36.80 19.08 13.03
N TRP A 474 -36.92 20.41 13.03
CA TRP A 474 -36.07 21.32 12.28
C TRP A 474 -34.65 21.35 12.85
N ALA A 475 -34.49 21.32 14.17
CA ALA A 475 -33.20 21.19 14.86
C ALA A 475 -32.51 19.87 14.49
N LYS A 476 -33.23 18.73 14.49
CA LYS A 476 -32.71 17.43 14.04
C LYS A 476 -32.24 17.47 12.58
N LYS A 477 -33.06 18.04 11.68
CA LYS A 477 -32.70 18.24 10.25
C LYS A 477 -31.50 19.17 10.09
N SER A 478 -31.41 20.26 10.87
CA SER A 478 -30.29 21.21 10.85
C SER A 478 -28.99 20.55 11.31
N GLU A 479 -29.03 19.75 12.38
CA GLU A 479 -27.89 18.95 12.85
C GLU A 479 -27.43 17.90 11.84
N GLN A 480 -28.37 17.23 11.16
CA GLN A 480 -28.04 16.31 10.05
C GLN A 480 -27.36 17.06 8.90
N MET A 481 -27.93 18.19 8.46
CA MET A 481 -27.34 19.04 7.42
C MET A 481 -25.97 19.64 7.83
N ARG A 482 -25.75 19.93 9.12
CA ARG A 482 -24.44 20.36 9.63
C ARG A 482 -23.42 19.22 9.57
N LYS A 483 -23.78 18.04 10.07
CA LYS A 483 -22.91 16.84 10.03
C LYS A 483 -22.58 16.43 8.60
N GLU A 484 -23.53 16.54 7.68
CA GLU A 484 -23.30 16.27 6.26
C GLU A 484 -22.38 17.33 5.61
N LYS A 485 -22.60 18.62 5.88
CA LYS A 485 -21.69 19.70 5.43
C LYS A 485 -20.29 19.53 5.99
N GLU A 486 -20.14 19.07 7.23
CA GLU A 486 -18.85 18.74 7.83
C GLU A 486 -18.20 17.51 7.18
N ALA A 487 -18.95 16.45 6.92
CA ALA A 487 -18.46 15.26 6.23
C ALA A 487 -18.00 15.59 4.79
N ARG A 488 -18.80 16.36 4.04
CA ARG A 488 -18.44 16.88 2.71
C ARG A 488 -17.18 17.77 2.76
N LYS A 489 -17.02 18.60 3.79
CA LYS A 489 -15.80 19.42 4.01
C LYS A 489 -14.57 18.57 4.35
N ARG A 490 -14.71 17.53 5.19
CA ARG A 490 -13.62 16.59 5.51
C ARG A 490 -13.17 15.84 4.25
N LEU A 491 -14.11 15.19 3.55
CA LEU A 491 -13.83 14.50 2.29
C LEU A 491 -13.17 15.42 1.24
N MET A 492 -13.65 16.67 1.09
CA MET A 492 -13.03 17.65 0.19
C MET A 492 -11.59 18.00 0.62
N LYS A 493 -11.33 18.14 1.92
CA LYS A 493 -9.96 18.34 2.43
C LYS A 493 -9.09 17.11 2.12
N ASP A 494 -9.57 15.91 2.40
CA ASP A 494 -8.83 14.66 2.19
C ASP A 494 -8.50 14.44 0.71
N VAL A 495 -9.42 14.77 -0.20
CA VAL A 495 -9.20 14.77 -1.67
C VAL A 495 -8.17 15.82 -2.10
N MET A 496 -8.17 17.01 -1.48
CA MET A 496 -7.17 18.04 -1.79
C MET A 496 -5.79 17.71 -1.21
N ASP A 497 -5.72 17.10 -0.03
CA ASP A 497 -4.47 16.74 0.63
C ASP A 497 -3.82 15.50 -0.01
N THR A 498 -4.61 14.49 -0.38
CA THR A 498 -4.11 13.39 -1.23
C THR A 498 -3.66 13.88 -2.60
N ARG A 499 -4.36 14.85 -3.23
CA ARG A 499 -3.90 15.47 -4.49
C ARG A 499 -2.63 16.30 -4.31
N ARG A 500 -2.44 16.97 -3.16
CA ARG A 500 -1.18 17.64 -2.81
C ARG A 500 -0.03 16.63 -2.72
N VAL A 501 -0.22 15.52 -2.00
CA VAL A 501 0.79 14.44 -1.91
C VAL A 501 1.11 13.87 -3.30
N GLN A 502 0.11 13.56 -4.13
CA GLN A 502 0.32 13.07 -5.50
C GLN A 502 1.09 14.05 -6.40
N ILE A 503 0.94 15.36 -6.19
CA ILE A 503 1.73 16.38 -6.90
C ILE A 503 3.16 16.42 -6.35
N GLN A 504 3.31 16.43 -5.03
CA GLN A 504 4.62 16.45 -4.35
C GLN A 504 5.47 15.23 -4.74
N GLU A 505 4.94 14.01 -4.65
CA GLU A 505 5.65 12.81 -5.08
C GLU A 505 6.00 12.82 -6.58
N LYS A 506 5.22 13.50 -7.44
CA LYS A 506 5.53 13.64 -8.87
C LYS A 506 6.66 14.63 -9.10
N LEU A 507 6.71 15.71 -8.31
CA LEU A 507 7.84 16.65 -8.32
C LEU A 507 9.12 15.96 -7.80
N GLU A 508 9.05 15.19 -6.72
CA GLU A 508 10.18 14.45 -6.17
C GLU A 508 10.70 13.34 -7.11
N ARG A 509 9.79 12.61 -7.79
CA ARG A 509 10.19 11.66 -8.85
C ARG A 509 10.85 12.37 -10.03
N ASN A 510 10.35 13.54 -10.43
CA ASN A 510 10.93 14.33 -11.52
C ASN A 510 12.30 14.91 -11.13
N ALA A 511 12.48 15.37 -9.89
CA ALA A 511 13.77 15.82 -9.37
C ALA A 511 14.81 14.69 -9.40
N LYS A 512 14.48 13.49 -8.91
CA LYS A 512 15.37 12.33 -8.96
C LYS A 512 15.72 11.92 -10.39
N LEU A 513 14.75 11.92 -11.31
CA LEU A 513 15.02 11.68 -12.73
C LEU A 513 15.92 12.76 -13.35
N GLN A 514 15.88 14.01 -12.87
CA GLN A 514 16.79 15.08 -13.30
C GLN A 514 18.19 14.94 -12.70
N GLU A 515 18.31 14.45 -11.47
CA GLU A 515 19.59 14.10 -10.81
C GLU A 515 20.24 12.91 -11.54
N GLU A 516 19.48 11.84 -11.82
CA GLU A 516 19.92 10.68 -12.62
C GLU A 516 20.35 11.11 -14.03
N LEU A 517 19.54 11.91 -14.73
CA LEU A 517 19.88 12.47 -16.06
C LEU A 517 20.98 13.53 -16.05
N ALA A 518 21.38 14.05 -14.89
CA ALA A 518 22.58 14.88 -14.75
C ALA A 518 23.82 13.99 -14.61
N HIS A 519 23.75 12.98 -13.73
CA HIS A 519 24.84 12.03 -13.53
C HIS A 519 25.16 11.22 -14.80
N ASP A 520 24.15 10.76 -15.54
CA ASP A 520 24.33 10.10 -16.85
C ASP A 520 25.05 11.01 -17.85
N LYS A 521 24.82 12.34 -17.81
CA LYS A 521 25.54 13.30 -18.66
C LYS A 521 26.99 13.48 -18.20
N GLU A 522 27.24 13.62 -16.90
CA GLU A 522 28.61 13.72 -16.37
C GLU A 522 29.45 12.49 -16.76
N LEU A 523 28.87 11.30 -16.69
CA LEU A 523 29.49 10.05 -17.12
C LEU A 523 29.73 10.01 -18.64
N LEU A 524 28.75 10.41 -19.45
CA LEU A 524 28.90 10.50 -20.90
C LEU A 524 29.93 11.55 -21.32
N GLU A 525 29.92 12.73 -20.71
CA GLU A 525 30.87 13.82 -20.97
C GLU A 525 32.28 13.34 -20.64
N SER A 526 32.51 12.77 -19.45
CA SER A 526 33.78 12.15 -19.04
C SER A 526 34.25 11.11 -20.05
N ALA A 527 33.39 10.18 -20.47
CA ALA A 527 33.72 9.17 -21.47
C ALA A 527 34.04 9.77 -22.85
N THR A 528 33.38 10.87 -23.26
CA THR A 528 33.77 11.58 -24.48
C THR A 528 35.10 12.31 -24.34
N GLU A 529 35.48 12.77 -23.14
CA GLU A 529 36.78 13.40 -22.90
C GLU A 529 37.92 12.38 -22.93
N GLU A 530 37.75 11.22 -22.29
CA GLU A 530 38.68 10.10 -22.43
C GLU A 530 38.83 9.68 -23.90
N HIS A 531 37.73 9.54 -24.64
CA HIS A 531 37.77 9.22 -26.07
C HIS A 531 38.46 10.30 -26.92
N LYS A 532 38.21 11.59 -26.63
CA LYS A 532 38.92 12.71 -27.30
C LYS A 532 40.42 12.64 -27.02
N GLN A 533 40.82 12.41 -25.76
CA GLN A 533 42.22 12.26 -25.36
C GLN A 533 42.88 11.10 -26.10
N LEU A 534 42.28 9.90 -26.06
CA LEU A 534 42.78 8.71 -26.75
C LEU A 534 42.93 8.92 -28.27
N GLU A 535 41.97 9.59 -28.91
CA GLU A 535 42.08 9.93 -30.33
C GLU A 535 43.15 11.00 -30.60
N THR A 536 43.30 12.04 -29.77
CA THR A 536 44.42 13.00 -29.95
C THR A 536 45.77 12.31 -29.81
N ASP A 537 45.90 11.36 -28.88
CA ASP A 537 47.13 10.62 -28.63
C ASP A 537 47.43 9.61 -29.75
N ARG A 538 46.38 8.94 -30.28
CA ARG A 538 46.45 8.10 -31.49
C ARG A 538 46.90 8.90 -32.71
N ASN A 539 46.30 10.06 -32.95
CA ASN A 539 46.66 10.94 -34.05
C ASN A 539 48.09 11.50 -33.89
N ALA A 540 48.51 11.85 -32.67
CA ALA A 540 49.89 12.26 -32.39
C ALA A 540 50.91 11.13 -32.63
N ARG A 541 50.56 9.87 -32.34
CA ARG A 541 51.38 8.69 -32.68
C ARG A 541 51.47 8.48 -34.19
N GLN A 542 50.34 8.57 -34.91
CA GLN A 542 50.32 8.48 -36.38
C GLN A 542 51.15 9.59 -37.04
N MET A 543 51.02 10.84 -36.59
CA MET A 543 51.80 11.97 -37.09
C MET A 543 53.31 11.79 -36.84
N LYS A 544 53.72 11.23 -35.69
CA LYS A 544 55.12 10.89 -35.43
C LYS A 544 55.65 9.83 -36.39
N VAL A 545 54.89 8.77 -36.63
CA VAL A 545 55.26 7.70 -37.60
C VAL A 545 55.32 8.26 -39.03
N ALA A 546 54.37 9.09 -39.44
CA ALA A 546 54.38 9.74 -40.75
C ALA A 546 55.60 10.68 -40.92
N GLN A 547 55.97 11.45 -39.89
CA GLN A 547 57.17 12.28 -39.90
C GLN A 547 58.47 11.46 -39.93
N GLN A 548 58.52 10.31 -39.26
CA GLN A 548 59.66 9.39 -39.34
C GLN A 548 59.80 8.84 -40.77
N TYR A 549 58.72 8.26 -41.31
CA TYR A 549 58.68 7.74 -42.68
C TYR A 549 59.02 8.80 -43.74
N GLN A 550 58.56 10.05 -43.57
CA GLN A 550 58.94 11.17 -44.45
C GLN A 550 60.44 11.48 -44.38
N ARG A 551 61.06 11.47 -43.19
CA ARG A 551 62.51 11.66 -43.02
C ARG A 551 63.30 10.52 -43.64
N ASP A 552 62.82 9.29 -43.52
CA ASP A 552 63.45 8.10 -44.09
C ASP A 552 63.37 8.10 -45.63
N LEU A 553 62.26 8.56 -46.21
CA LEU A 553 62.16 8.79 -47.65
C LEU A 553 63.09 9.92 -48.12
N VAL A 554 63.18 11.03 -47.38
CA VAL A 554 64.08 12.15 -47.72
C VAL A 554 65.56 11.72 -47.63
N SER A 555 65.94 10.92 -46.63
CA SER A 555 67.32 10.41 -46.52
C SER A 555 67.65 9.39 -47.62
N GLN A 556 66.71 8.52 -48.02
CA GLN A 556 66.86 7.64 -49.19
C GLN A 556 67.02 8.44 -50.49
N VAL A 557 66.22 9.48 -50.71
CA VAL A 557 66.34 10.35 -51.89
C VAL A 557 67.67 11.11 -51.90
N ALA A 558 68.12 11.63 -50.75
CA ALA A 558 69.42 12.29 -50.62
C ALA A 558 70.58 11.32 -50.89
N TYR A 559 70.51 10.08 -50.38
CA TYR A 559 71.49 9.03 -50.68
C TYR A 559 71.53 8.70 -52.18
N GLN A 560 70.37 8.52 -52.82
CA GLN A 560 70.29 8.30 -54.28
C GLN A 560 70.72 9.52 -55.11
N GLN A 561 70.67 10.74 -54.57
CA GLN A 561 71.22 11.93 -55.23
C GLN A 561 72.74 11.96 -55.09
N SER A 562 73.28 11.65 -53.90
CA SER A 562 74.73 11.56 -53.67
C SER A 562 75.38 10.46 -54.50
N GLN A 563 74.75 9.29 -54.63
CA GLN A 563 75.22 8.22 -55.52
C GLN A 563 75.26 8.68 -56.97
N ARG A 564 74.18 9.27 -57.49
CA ARG A 564 74.14 9.85 -58.85
C ARG A 564 75.04 11.07 -59.07
N GLN A 565 75.55 11.70 -58.01
CA GLN A 565 76.60 12.70 -58.11
C GLN A 565 77.97 12.05 -58.20
N ALA A 566 78.25 11.04 -57.37
CA ALA A 566 79.49 10.25 -57.47
C ALA A 566 79.62 9.54 -58.82
N GLU A 567 78.56 8.88 -59.31
CA GLU A 567 78.51 8.26 -60.64
C GLU A 567 78.88 9.26 -61.75
N ARG A 568 78.34 10.49 -61.70
CA ARG A 568 78.64 11.55 -62.67
C ARG A 568 80.04 12.15 -62.52
N GLU A 569 80.58 12.20 -61.31
CA GLU A 569 81.97 12.59 -61.10
C GLU A 569 82.94 11.51 -61.63
N GLU A 570 82.56 10.24 -61.53
CA GLU A 570 83.32 9.13 -62.13
C GLU A 570 83.21 9.15 -63.66
N GLU A 571 82.02 9.30 -64.24
CA GLU A 571 81.82 9.54 -65.68
C GLU A 571 82.65 10.73 -66.20
N GLN A 572 82.72 11.83 -65.44
CA GLN A 572 83.54 13.01 -65.81
C GLN A 572 85.04 12.71 -65.73
N ARG A 573 85.51 12.00 -64.69
CA ARG A 573 86.93 11.59 -64.58
C ARG A 573 87.30 10.61 -65.68
N GLU A 574 86.43 9.68 -66.05
CA GLU A 574 86.61 8.77 -67.18
C GLU A 574 86.62 9.52 -68.53
N PHE A 575 85.76 10.53 -68.70
CA PHE A 575 85.76 11.38 -69.90
C PHE A 575 87.02 12.26 -70.00
N GLU A 576 87.51 12.81 -68.89
CA GLU A 576 88.78 13.55 -68.86
C GLU A 576 90.00 12.63 -69.10
N ALA A 577 89.98 11.42 -68.54
CA ALA A 577 90.96 10.38 -68.84
C ALA A 577 90.91 9.97 -70.33
N GLY A 578 89.72 9.82 -70.90
CA GLY A 578 89.48 9.58 -72.32
C GLY A 578 90.03 10.71 -73.19
N LEU A 579 89.74 11.97 -72.86
CA LEU A 579 90.25 13.14 -73.57
C LEU A 579 91.78 13.27 -73.48
N THR A 580 92.40 12.92 -72.35
CA THR A 580 93.87 12.94 -72.22
C THR A 580 94.52 11.78 -72.98
N ALA A 581 93.92 10.59 -72.97
CA ALA A 581 94.34 9.47 -73.80
C ALA A 581 94.18 9.75 -75.30
N GLU A 582 93.08 10.40 -75.72
CA GLU A 582 92.87 10.79 -77.11
C GLU A 582 93.84 11.89 -77.54
N LYS A 583 94.09 12.91 -76.69
CA LYS A 583 95.15 13.91 -76.94
C LYS A 583 96.53 13.25 -77.08
N ALA A 584 96.84 12.24 -76.26
CA ALA A 584 98.08 11.47 -76.38
C ALA A 584 98.13 10.64 -77.68
N TYR A 585 97.01 10.05 -78.12
CA TYR A 585 96.88 9.36 -79.39
C TYR A 585 97.05 10.31 -80.59
N GLN A 586 96.35 11.45 -80.60
CA GLN A 586 96.48 12.48 -81.63
C GLN A 586 97.90 13.09 -81.67
N ASN A 587 98.57 13.23 -80.51
CA ASN A 587 99.96 13.66 -80.45
C ASN A 587 100.89 12.61 -81.10
N LYS A 588 100.71 11.32 -80.81
CA LYS A 588 101.43 10.24 -81.51
C LYS A 588 101.10 10.20 -83.00
N LEU A 589 99.87 10.48 -83.40
CA LEU A 589 99.47 10.57 -84.80
C LEU A 589 100.18 11.73 -85.51
N ARG A 590 100.29 12.90 -84.85
CA ARG A 590 101.09 14.04 -85.35
C ARG A 590 102.60 13.75 -85.35
N GLU A 591 103.12 12.98 -84.39
CA GLU A 591 104.52 12.51 -84.41
C GLU A 591 104.78 11.58 -85.61
N ILE A 592 103.87 10.64 -85.90
CA ILE A 592 103.97 9.74 -87.07
C ILE A 592 103.84 10.53 -88.38
N LEU A 593 102.88 11.46 -88.49
CA LEU A 593 102.65 12.26 -89.69
C LEU A 593 103.70 13.35 -89.94
N SER A 594 104.45 13.76 -88.90
CA SER A 594 105.58 14.71 -89.05
C SER A 594 106.88 14.05 -89.48
N ARG A 595 106.95 12.71 -89.59
CA ARG A 595 108.05 12.00 -90.26
C ARG A 595 107.85 12.05 -91.78
N PRO A 596 108.77 12.66 -92.57
CA PRO A 596 108.62 12.70 -94.02
C PRO A 596 108.85 11.32 -94.65
N TYR A 597 107.77 10.61 -95.01
CA TYR A 597 107.86 9.31 -95.67
C TYR A 597 107.74 9.42 -97.20
N VAL A 598 108.77 10.00 -97.83
CA VAL A 598 109.10 9.82 -99.25
C VAL A 598 110.62 9.91 -99.37
N GLY A 599 111.36 8.90 -99.82
CA GLY A 599 111.07 7.53 -100.25
C GLY A 599 112.39 6.92 -100.79
N HIS A 600 112.38 5.77 -101.46
CA HIS A 600 113.35 5.45 -102.55
C HIS A 600 113.07 4.14 -103.32
N GLU A 601 112.29 3.19 -102.78
CA GLU A 601 112.20 1.83 -103.36
C GLU A 601 111.11 1.65 -104.45
N ASN A 602 110.06 2.48 -104.47
CA ASN A 602 108.92 2.34 -105.38
C ASN A 602 108.97 3.29 -106.59
N ILE A 603 110.06 3.25 -107.38
CA ILE A 603 110.16 3.97 -108.67
C ILE A 603 110.39 2.97 -109.81
N HIS A 604 109.34 2.73 -110.60
CA HIS A 604 109.37 1.79 -111.73
C HIS A 604 110.37 2.24 -112.83
N PRO A 605 111.15 1.32 -113.46
CA PRO A 605 112.32 1.70 -114.28
C PRO A 605 112.08 2.65 -115.46
N LEU A 606 110.83 2.73 -115.96
CA LEU A 606 110.45 3.51 -117.14
C LEU A 606 110.14 5.01 -116.85
N ARG A 607 110.32 5.51 -115.62
CA ARG A 607 110.15 6.93 -115.26
C ARG A 607 111.45 7.64 -114.83
N ARG A 608 112.59 7.33 -115.46
CA ARG A 608 113.86 8.05 -115.25
C ARG A 608 114.09 9.28 -116.15
N GLY A 609 113.17 9.59 -117.06
CA GLY A 609 113.27 10.73 -117.97
C GLY A 609 112.19 11.79 -117.72
N ARG A 610 112.61 13.06 -117.64
CA ARG A 610 111.80 14.28 -117.42
C ARG A 610 111.21 14.42 -116.00
N ILE A 611 111.83 15.29 -115.22
CA ILE A 611 111.30 16.64 -114.93
C ILE A 611 112.49 17.61 -114.92
N SER A 612 112.36 18.71 -115.64
CA SER A 612 113.21 19.90 -115.50
C SER A 612 112.36 21.04 -114.93
N SER A 613 113.00 21.92 -114.17
CA SER A 613 112.40 23.06 -113.45
C SER A 613 111.94 24.19 -114.41
N PRO A 614 111.32 25.30 -113.93
CA PRO A 614 110.01 25.39 -113.26
C PRO A 614 109.09 26.45 -113.93
N LYS A 615 107.87 26.66 -113.40
CA LYS A 615 107.24 28.00 -113.29
C LYS A 615 106.00 28.06 -112.39
N ASP A 616 105.72 29.30 -111.99
CA ASP A 616 104.57 29.98 -111.33
C ASP A 616 103.17 29.40 -111.68
N TRP A 617 102.04 29.69 -111.01
CA TRP A 617 101.49 31.00 -110.58
C TRP A 617 100.59 30.96 -109.31
N LEU A 618 100.39 32.17 -108.75
CA LEU A 618 99.37 32.75 -107.82
C LEU A 618 97.91 32.23 -107.89
N PRO A 619 96.95 32.65 -106.99
CA PRO A 619 97.03 33.50 -105.77
C PRO A 619 96.26 32.99 -104.51
N GLN A 620 96.23 33.85 -103.46
CA GLN A 620 95.40 33.87 -102.22
C GLN A 620 95.83 32.95 -101.08
#